data_AF-K1SQM8-F1
#
_entry.id   AF-K1SQM8-F1
#
_cell.length_a   1.000
_cell.length_b   1.000
_cell.length_c   1.000
_cell.angle_alpha   90.00
_cell.angle_beta   90.00
_cell.angle_gamma   90.00
#
_symmetry.space_group_name_H-M   'P 1'
#
loop_
_entity.id
_entity.type
_entity.pdbx_description
1 polymer ?
#
loop_
_entity_poly.entity_id
_entity_poly.type
_entity_poly.pdbx_seq_one_letter_code
_entity_poly.pdbx_strand_id
1 'polypeptide(L)'
;MEFTGNYSEPIARFLHNEGIFVSVVNALLIHDYGGNTIRKAKTDKKDAIKLASFALDKWLDLNEYTPAEDLRATLKFLNRQYIQYTKMLTMLKNNLISLLDLT
;
A
#
# COMPACT_ATOMS: atom_id res chain seq x y z
N MET A 1 -8.30 9.77 0.61
CA MET A 1 -6.84 9.67 0.82
C MET A 1 -6.20 9.00 -0.38
N GLU A 2 -4.95 9.34 -0.67
CA GLU A 2 -4.18 8.74 -1.77
C GLU A 2 -3.67 7.34 -1.38
N PHE A 3 -3.69 6.40 -2.32
CA PHE A 3 -3.08 5.08 -2.15
C PHE A 3 -1.56 5.18 -2.17
N THR A 4 -0.94 5.40 -1.01
CA THR A 4 0.52 5.44 -0.83
C THR A 4 1.10 4.06 -0.51
N GLY A 5 0.62 3.02 -1.21
CA GLY A 5 1.05 1.64 -1.01
C GLY A 5 0.79 1.12 0.41
N ASN A 6 1.75 0.36 0.96
CA ASN A 6 1.63 -0.35 2.24
C ASN A 6 1.31 0.54 3.47
N TYR A 7 1.56 1.85 3.41
CA TYR A 7 1.28 2.76 4.53
C TYR A 7 -0.18 3.22 4.58
N SER A 8 -0.86 3.22 3.44
CA SER A 8 -2.25 3.70 3.35
C SER A 8 -3.25 2.71 3.97
N GLU A 9 -3.00 1.41 3.83
CA GLU A 9 -3.87 0.34 4.34
C GLU A 9 -4.11 0.39 5.86
N PRO A 10 -3.09 0.42 6.74
CA PRO A 10 -3.32 0.45 8.19
C PRO A 10 -4.00 1.74 8.67
N ILE A 11 -3.72 2.88 8.01
CA ILE A 11 -4.32 4.17 8.35
C ILE A 11 -5.80 4.17 7.95
N ALA A 12 -6.13 3.69 6.75
CA ALA A 12 -7.51 3.57 6.30
C ALA A 12 -8.31 2.64 7.21
N ARG A 13 -7.74 1.49 7.58
CA ARG A 13 -8.38 0.52 8.48
C ARG A 13 -8.63 1.12 9.87
N PHE A 14 -7.66 1.86 10.42
CA PHE A 14 -7.84 2.52 11.72
C PHE A 14 -8.99 3.55 11.68
N LEU A 15 -8.96 4.46 10.70
CA LEU A 15 -9.98 5.49 10.55
C LEU A 15 -11.38 4.90 10.27
N HIS A 16 -11.46 3.86 9.44
CA HIS A 16 -12.72 3.16 9.18
C HIS A 16 -13.27 2.48 10.45
N ASN A 17 -12.41 1.85 11.25
CA ASN A 17 -12.81 1.24 12.52
C ASN A 17 -13.33 2.27 13.54
N GLU A 18 -12.85 3.51 13.48
CA GLU A 18 -13.34 4.63 14.30
C GLU A 18 -14.63 5.27 13.72
N GLY A 19 -15.21 4.69 12.66
CA GLY A 19 -16.45 5.16 12.04
C GLY A 19 -16.27 6.42 11.17
N ILE A 20 -15.04 6.75 10.80
CA ILE A 20 -14.74 7.87 9.90
C ILE A 20 -14.87 7.39 8.46
N PHE A 21 -15.61 8.13 7.63
CA PHE A 21 -15.66 7.86 6.20
C PHE A 21 -14.28 8.03 5.57
N VAL A 22 -13.74 6.93 5.05
CA VAL A 22 -12.46 6.91 4.34
C VAL A 22 -12.70 6.40 2.95
N SER A 23 -12.13 7.06 1.96
CA SER A 23 -12.03 6.53 0.60
C SER A 23 -10.57 6.55 0.15
N VAL A 24 -10.10 5.42 -0.36
CA VAL A 24 -8.73 5.25 -0.85
C VAL A 24 -8.74 5.32 -2.37
N VAL A 25 -8.07 6.33 -2.92
CA VAL A 25 -8.08 6.62 -4.36
C VAL A 25 -6.68 6.47 -4.95
N ASN A 26 -6.60 5.96 -6.18
CA ASN A 26 -5.34 5.80 -6.89
C ASN A 26 -4.63 7.16 -7.07
N ALA A 27 -3.35 7.19 -6.68
CA ALA A 27 -2.43 8.31 -6.87
C ALA A 27 -2.44 8.90 -8.28
N LEU A 28 -2.51 8.05 -9.31
CA LEU A 28 -2.53 8.48 -10.70
C LEU A 28 -3.76 9.32 -11.03
N LEU A 29 -4.93 8.95 -10.50
CA LEU A 29 -6.17 9.69 -10.74
C LEU A 29 -6.14 11.09 -10.10
N ILE A 30 -5.57 11.19 -8.89
CA ILE A 30 -5.38 12.47 -8.19
C ILE A 30 -4.30 13.29 -8.89
N HIS A 31 -3.26 12.65 -9.42
CA HIS A 31 -2.19 13.32 -10.14
C HIS A 31 -2.69 13.94 -11.46
N ASP A 32 -3.53 13.23 -12.21
CA ASP A 32 -4.05 13.68 -13.50
C ASP A 32 -5.22 14.68 -13.34
N TYR A 33 -5.83 14.73 -12.15
CA TYR A 33 -6.81 15.74 -11.80
C TYR A 33 -6.25 17.17 -11.94
N GLY A 34 -6.96 18.04 -12.66
CA GLY A 34 -6.57 19.44 -12.81
C GLY A 34 -5.46 19.73 -13.82
N GLY A 35 -5.14 18.78 -14.71
CA GLY A 35 -4.40 18.99 -15.97
C GLY A 35 -3.23 19.97 -15.87
N ASN A 36 -2.10 19.56 -15.30
CA ASN A 36 -0.90 20.41 -15.23
C ASN A 36 0.22 19.87 -16.12
N THR A 37 0.31 20.43 -17.32
CA THR A 37 1.40 20.29 -18.30
C THR A 37 2.65 21.12 -17.96
N ILE A 38 2.72 21.76 -16.78
CA ILE A 38 3.88 22.57 -16.38
C ILE A 38 4.26 22.26 -14.93
N ARG A 39 5.44 21.64 -14.74
CA ARG A 39 6.04 21.33 -13.42
C ARG A 39 6.19 22.61 -12.58
N LYS A 40 5.22 22.89 -11.71
CA LYS A 40 5.39 23.82 -10.58
C LYS A 40 5.92 23.05 -9.36
N ALA A 41 6.66 23.74 -8.50
CA ALA A 41 7.17 23.16 -7.25
C ALA A 41 6.03 22.55 -6.41
N LYS A 42 6.19 21.27 -6.07
CA LYS A 42 5.28 20.48 -5.23
C LYS A 42 5.40 21.00 -3.79
N THR A 43 4.29 21.42 -3.20
CA THR A 43 4.22 21.84 -1.80
C THR A 43 3.01 21.19 -1.15
N ASP A 44 3.17 20.72 0.09
CA ASP A 44 2.12 19.99 0.82
C ASP A 44 0.79 20.76 0.87
N LYS A 45 0.85 22.09 0.98
CA LYS A 45 -0.33 22.96 0.95
C LYS A 45 -1.10 22.89 -0.37
N LYS A 46 -0.40 22.85 -1.51
CA LYS A 46 -1.06 22.75 -2.83
C LYS A 46 -1.63 21.36 -3.06
N ASP A 47 -0.92 20.32 -2.63
CA ASP A 47 -1.38 18.94 -2.74
C ASP A 47 -2.61 18.69 -1.88
N ALA A 48 -2.66 19.25 -0.65
CA ALA A 48 -3.83 19.19 0.21
C ALA A 48 -5.05 19.86 -0.42
N ILE A 49 -4.89 21.06 -1.01
CA ILE A 49 -5.97 21.76 -1.72
C ILE A 49 -6.46 20.92 -2.90
N LYS A 50 -5.54 20.37 -3.70
CA LYS A 50 -5.88 19.53 -4.85
C LYS A 50 -6.68 18.30 -4.44
N LEU A 51 -6.26 17.63 -3.36
CA LEU A 51 -6.95 16.45 -2.83
C LEU A 51 -8.34 16.79 -2.31
N ALA A 52 -8.49 17.93 -1.62
CA ALA A 52 -9.78 18.41 -1.14
C ALA A 52 -10.73 18.76 -2.31
N SER A 53 -10.24 19.46 -3.34
CA SER A 53 -11.03 19.76 -4.54
C SER A 53 -11.45 18.49 -5.28
N PHE A 54 -10.54 17.53 -5.44
CA PHE A 54 -10.86 16.22 -6.02
C PHE A 54 -11.96 15.50 -5.24
N ALA A 55 -11.84 15.46 -3.90
CA ALA A 55 -12.82 14.80 -3.06
C ALA A 55 -14.21 15.45 -3.14
N LEU A 56 -14.29 16.78 -3.24
CA LEU A 56 -15.56 17.50 -3.39
C LEU A 56 -16.21 17.25 -4.76
N ASP A 57 -15.41 17.30 -5.83
CA ASP A 57 -15.89 17.12 -7.20
C ASP A 57 -16.33 15.67 -7.48
N LYS A 58 -15.62 14.71 -6.89
CA LYS A 58 -15.90 13.28 -7.03
C LYS A 58 -16.67 12.67 -5.88
N TRP A 59 -17.26 13.49 -4.99
CA TRP A 59 -17.92 13.04 -3.76
C TRP A 59 -18.88 11.86 -3.97
N LEU A 60 -19.69 11.92 -5.03
CA LEU A 60 -20.68 10.90 -5.38
C LEU A 60 -20.07 9.60 -5.95
N ASP A 61 -18.87 9.68 -6.52
CA ASP A 61 -18.16 8.57 -7.14
C ASP A 61 -17.16 7.89 -6.16
N LEU A 62 -16.91 8.48 -4.98
CA LEU A 62 -15.98 7.91 -4.00
C LEU A 62 -16.59 6.69 -3.31
N ASN A 63 -16.02 5.52 -3.59
CA ASN A 63 -16.33 4.30 -2.86
C ASN A 63 -15.71 4.34 -1.47
N GLU A 64 -16.51 3.97 -0.46
CA GLU A 64 -16.02 3.78 0.90
C GLU A 64 -14.97 2.66 0.94
N TYR A 65 -13.93 2.88 1.74
CA TYR A 65 -12.93 1.88 2.01
C TYR A 65 -13.57 0.71 2.74
N THR A 66 -13.58 -0.44 2.09
CA THR A 66 -13.93 -1.71 2.73
C THR A 66 -12.62 -2.43 3.05
N PRO A 67 -12.37 -2.78 4.33
CA PRO A 67 -11.18 -3.52 4.68
C PRO A 67 -11.18 -4.86 3.95
N ALA A 68 -10.06 -5.20 3.33
CA ALA A 68 -9.89 -6.52 2.73
C ALA A 68 -10.02 -7.59 3.80
N GLU A 69 -10.63 -8.74 3.46
CA GLU A 69 -10.78 -9.85 4.41
C GLU A 69 -9.42 -10.24 5.02
N ASP A 70 -9.35 -10.17 6.35
CA ASP A 70 -8.14 -10.44 7.13
C ASP A 70 -7.54 -11.81 6.75
N LEU A 71 -8.39 -12.81 6.45
CA LEU A 71 -7.97 -14.15 6.02
C LEU A 71 -7.06 -14.14 4.79
N ARG A 72 -7.41 -13.36 3.76
CA ARG A 72 -6.62 -13.28 2.52
C ARG A 72 -5.28 -12.61 2.77
N ALA A 73 -5.24 -11.60 3.64
CA ALA A 73 -4.01 -10.93 4.05
C ALA A 73 -3.09 -11.91 4.81
N THR A 74 -3.64 -12.66 5.77
CA THR A 74 -2.93 -13.69 6.52
C THR A 74 -2.36 -14.78 5.62
N LEU A 75 -3.15 -15.29 4.67
CA LEU A 75 -2.68 -16.31 3.72
C LEU A 75 -1.52 -15.81 2.85
N LYS A 76 -1.60 -14.58 2.33
CA LYS A 76 -0.49 -13.96 1.59
C LYS A 76 0.77 -13.81 2.44
N PHE A 77 0.61 -13.39 3.71
CA PHE A 77 1.71 -13.27 4.64
C PHE A 77 2.39 -14.62 4.91
N LEU A 78 1.61 -15.64 5.25
CA LEU A 78 2.10 -17.01 5.48
C LEU A 78 2.82 -17.57 4.25
N ASN A 79 2.29 -17.36 3.06
CA ASN A 79 2.94 -17.80 1.82
C ASN A 79 4.31 -17.13 1.61
N ARG A 80 4.41 -15.81 1.83
CA ARG A 80 5.69 -15.09 1.76
C ARG A 80 6.70 -15.64 2.77
N GLN A 81 6.26 -15.90 4.00
CA GLN A 81 7.12 -16.47 5.04
C GLN A 81 7.60 -17.88 4.68
N TYR A 82 6.70 -18.73 4.19
CA TYR A 82 7.03 -20.07 3.73
C TYR A 82 8.13 -20.05 2.65
N ILE A 83 7.99 -19.18 1.65
CA ILE A 83 9.00 -19.03 0.58
C ILE A 83 10.34 -18.58 1.16
N GLN A 84 10.34 -17.64 2.11
CA GLN A 84 11.58 -17.17 2.76
C GLN A 84 12.26 -18.29 3.55
N TYR A 85 11.53 -19.03 4.37
CA TYR A 85 12.08 -20.15 5.14
C TYR A 85 12.61 -21.26 4.23
N THR A 86 11.93 -21.55 3.12
CA THR A 86 12.38 -22.55 2.15
C THR A 86 13.73 -22.14 1.54
N LYS A 87 13.88 -20.87 1.15
CA LYS A 87 15.15 -20.34 0.63
C LYS A 87 16.26 -20.41 1.68
N MET A 88 15.97 -20.04 2.92
CA MET A 88 16.92 -20.09 4.02
C MET A 88 17.35 -21.52 4.34
N LEU A 89 16.42 -22.48 4.32
CA LEU A 89 16.72 -23.89 4.50
C LEU A 89 17.67 -24.41 3.41
N THR A 90 17.40 -24.08 2.14
CA THR A 90 18.27 -24.48 1.04
C THR A 90 19.67 -23.87 1.17
N MET A 91 19.77 -22.58 1.54
CA MET A 91 21.04 -21.93 1.81
C MET A 91 21.82 -22.63 2.92
N LEU A 92 21.17 -22.94 4.05
CA LEU A 92 21.80 -23.62 5.19
C LEU A 92 22.28 -25.03 4.82
N LYS A 93 21.50 -25.77 4.02
CA LYS A 93 21.91 -27.09 3.51
C LYS A 93 23.16 -26.99 2.64
N ASN A 94 23.19 -26.04 1.70
CA ASN A 94 24.34 -25.83 0.83
C ASN A 94 25.59 -25.42 1.63
N ASN A 95 25.42 -24.55 2.63
CA ASN A 95 26.51 -24.14 3.51
C ASN A 95 27.06 -25.33 4.31
N LEU A 96 26.19 -26.20 4.82
CA LEU A 96 26.61 -27.39 5.55
C LEU A 96 27.39 -28.36 4.65
N ILE A 97 26.91 -28.63 3.43
CA ILE A 97 27.62 -29.47 2.45
C ILE A 97 29.00 -28.88 2.17
N SER A 98 29.07 -27.58 1.88
CA SER A 98 30.35 -26.91 1.61
C SER A 98 31.35 -27.01 2.77
N LEU A 99 30.89 -26.98 4.02
CA LEU A 99 31.75 -27.13 5.19
C LEU A 99 32.26 -28.57 5.35
N LEU A 100 31.44 -29.55 5.02
CA LEU A 100 31.80 -30.97 5.08
C LEU A 100 32.71 -31.40 3.92
N ASP A 101 32.54 -30.82 2.73
CA ASP A 101 33.41 -31.09 1.57
C ASP A 101 34.82 -30.47 1.72
N LEU A 102 34.99 -29.54 2.66
CA LEU A 102 36.27 -28.91 3.01
C LEU A 102 37.08 -29.69 4.06
N THR A 103 36.49 -30.70 4.71
CA THR A 103 37.14 -31.58 5.71
C THR A 103 37.46 -32.94 5.12
#